data_AF-H5SRQ8-F1
#
_entry.id   AF-H5SRQ8-F1
#
_cell.length_a   1.000
_cell.length_b   1.000
_cell.length_c   1.000
_cell.angle_alpha   90.00
_cell.angle_beta   90.00
_cell.angle_gamma   90.00
#
_symmetry.space_group_name_H-M   'P 1'
#
loop_
_entity.id
_entity.type
_entity.pdbx_description
1 polymer ?
#
loop_
_entity_poly.entity_id
_entity_poly.type
_entity_poly.pdbx_seq_one_letter_code
_entity_poly.pdbx_strand_id
1 'polypeptide(L)'
;MHTIRLRSIYATALAALVREHRWRIAQPTEELAPYTDPQDRFAPFDVDVRDREDKQGVLAVGAAAPLHALRELLFAELPDVVCVPAPAELGAIYLGIVHKKRAWGYEIDLGDLTGFLPHQELDRPLKKGEAVRVQVKEIAHHQPIVTTQLSLAGRFAVLSQEKGVGISKEITDPTERERLLTLGRRFCTNGWGVIWRTSAYCQDIRELQQEIKLLQHELLKLDGHPDEGIPGRLLPGQSTFVIEFPGGSKHALDRWRARLIPTEIGYHRRHAAPEAMAAPSIGDRVCIEHVKIPTDMSVVMTGQVVKTSPEQIIVRREIRGTGVYDGLRIPKEPGDYAITEFRQGAWHYKTQYYSRAGALKGVYVNINTPIEIYSDRVRYVDLEIDVVQRRGEPAQIIDEPDLQRLAHSVSAQLIARARAVAAECARILNERARGRP
;
A
#
# COMPACT_ATOMS: atom_id res chain seq x y z
N MET A 1 4.97 -20.16 15.04
CA MET A 1 5.83 -18.97 15.08
C MET A 1 5.96 -18.47 13.65
N HIS A 2 5.63 -17.21 13.36
CA HIS A 2 5.69 -16.67 12.00
C HIS A 2 7.10 -16.15 11.68
N THR A 3 7.52 -16.26 10.43
CA THR A 3 8.79 -15.77 9.92
C THR A 3 8.58 -14.66 8.89
N ILE A 4 9.34 -13.57 9.01
CA ILE A 4 9.14 -12.36 8.18
C ILE A 4 10.46 -11.80 7.67
N ARG A 5 10.49 -11.42 6.39
CA ARG A 5 11.59 -10.66 5.79
C ARG A 5 11.16 -9.20 5.59
N LEU A 6 12.02 -8.28 6.01
CA LEU A 6 11.75 -6.84 6.00
C LEU A 6 12.78 -6.13 5.10
N ARG A 7 12.32 -5.51 4.02
CA ARG A 7 13.13 -4.77 3.03
C ARG A 7 12.47 -3.42 2.72
N SER A 8 12.38 -2.57 3.73
CA SER A 8 11.71 -1.28 3.67
C SER A 8 12.42 -0.22 4.49
N ILE A 9 12.11 1.07 4.28
CA ILE A 9 12.55 2.15 5.18
C ILE A 9 11.99 1.99 6.60
N TYR A 10 10.92 1.20 6.74
CA TYR A 10 10.25 0.85 7.98
C TYR A 10 10.80 -0.42 8.63
N ALA A 11 11.79 -1.09 8.01
CA ALA A 11 12.23 -2.43 8.41
C ALA A 11 12.63 -2.50 9.88
N THR A 12 13.38 -1.51 10.38
CA THR A 12 13.86 -1.54 11.76
C THR A 12 12.77 -1.27 12.79
N ALA A 13 11.78 -0.43 12.45
CA ALA A 13 10.59 -0.23 13.28
C ALA A 13 9.74 -1.50 13.34
N LEU A 14 9.45 -2.09 12.18
CA LEU A 14 8.66 -3.31 12.07
C LEU A 14 9.37 -4.49 12.74
N ALA A 15 10.70 -4.58 12.63
CA ALA A 15 11.51 -5.57 13.33
C ALA A 15 11.35 -5.47 14.85
N ALA A 16 11.41 -4.26 15.42
CA ALA A 16 11.20 -4.03 16.84
C ALA A 16 9.81 -4.49 17.28
N LEU A 17 8.79 -4.13 16.50
CA LEU A 17 7.39 -4.47 16.75
C LEU A 17 7.19 -5.99 16.70
N VAL A 18 7.49 -6.66 15.59
CA VAL A 18 7.15 -8.08 15.43
C VAL A 18 7.95 -9.01 16.37
N ARG A 19 9.17 -8.62 16.78
CA ARG A 19 9.97 -9.37 17.76
C ARG A 19 9.32 -9.40 19.15
N GLU A 20 8.72 -8.29 19.58
CA GLU A 20 7.98 -8.21 20.84
C GLU A 20 6.81 -9.22 20.86
N HIS A 21 6.26 -9.53 19.68
CA HIS A 21 5.17 -10.49 19.48
C HIS A 21 5.66 -11.88 19.00
N ARG A 22 6.93 -12.22 19.25
CA ARG A 22 7.53 -13.54 18.98
C ARG A 22 7.57 -13.95 17.51
N TRP A 23 7.65 -12.99 16.59
CA TRP A 23 7.99 -13.29 15.19
C TRP A 23 9.49 -13.41 15.03
N ARG A 24 9.91 -14.28 14.10
CA ARG A 24 11.32 -14.43 13.72
C ARG A 24 11.61 -13.61 12.47
N ILE A 25 12.67 -12.81 12.51
CA ILE A 25 13.12 -12.06 11.34
C ILE A 25 14.04 -12.97 10.53
N ALA A 26 13.73 -13.15 9.25
CA ALA A 26 14.54 -13.93 8.33
C ALA A 26 15.20 -13.00 7.30
N GLN A 27 16.42 -13.35 6.90
CA GLN A 27 17.24 -12.59 5.95
C GLN A 27 17.33 -11.10 6.34
N PRO A 28 17.81 -10.79 7.56
CA PRO A 28 17.90 -9.43 8.07
C PRO A 28 18.69 -8.51 7.13
N THR A 29 18.43 -7.20 7.20
CA THR A 29 19.33 -6.19 6.63
C THR A 29 20.61 -6.09 7.45
N GLU A 30 21.64 -5.41 6.95
CA GLU A 30 22.86 -5.16 7.73
C GLU A 30 22.57 -4.44 9.06
N GLU A 31 21.65 -3.46 9.05
CA GLU A 31 21.21 -2.75 10.25
C GLU A 31 20.52 -3.68 11.27
N LEU A 32 19.85 -4.74 10.81
CA LEU A 32 19.13 -5.69 11.67
C LEU A 32 19.97 -6.89 12.10
N ALA A 33 21.09 -7.16 11.44
CA ALA A 33 21.93 -8.32 11.72
C ALA A 33 22.36 -8.47 13.20
N PRO A 34 22.68 -7.39 13.95
CA PRO A 34 23.02 -7.48 15.38
C PRO A 34 21.86 -7.96 16.28
N TYR A 35 20.63 -7.94 15.80
CA TYR A 35 19.41 -8.24 16.57
C TYR A 35 18.77 -9.58 16.20
N THR A 36 19.44 -10.37 15.37
CA THR A 36 18.98 -11.65 14.82
C THR A 36 20.03 -12.74 14.96
N ASP A 37 19.64 -14.01 14.84
CA ASP A 37 20.58 -15.11 14.89
C ASP A 37 21.35 -15.22 13.56
N PRO A 38 22.65 -15.61 13.55
CA PRO A 38 23.40 -15.80 12.30
C PRO A 38 22.74 -16.76 11.31
N GLN A 39 22.00 -17.75 11.81
CA GLN A 39 21.24 -18.71 11.00
C GLN A 39 20.07 -18.06 10.25
N ASP A 40 19.58 -16.91 10.71
CA ASP A 40 18.48 -16.17 10.09
C ASP A 40 18.87 -15.59 8.74
N ARG A 41 20.16 -15.37 8.49
CA ARG A 41 20.69 -14.82 7.24
C ARG A 41 20.19 -15.55 6.00
N PHE A 42 20.00 -16.86 6.11
CA PHE A 42 19.52 -17.71 5.02
C PHE A 42 18.20 -18.39 5.37
N ALA A 43 17.51 -17.95 6.44
CA ALA A 43 16.23 -18.55 6.79
C ALA A 43 15.17 -18.26 5.70
N PRO A 44 14.27 -19.21 5.44
CA PRO A 44 13.05 -18.95 4.67
C PRO A 44 12.09 -18.06 5.48
N PHE A 45 11.13 -17.46 4.79
CA PHE A 45 10.14 -16.55 5.38
C PHE A 45 8.73 -16.87 4.88
N ASP A 46 7.74 -16.61 5.74
CA ASP A 46 6.31 -16.76 5.43
C ASP A 46 5.72 -15.47 4.85
N VAL A 47 6.28 -14.32 5.24
CA VAL A 47 5.86 -12.98 4.82
C VAL A 47 7.08 -12.18 4.35
N ASP A 48 6.94 -11.51 3.21
CA ASP A 48 7.90 -10.56 2.67
C ASP A 48 7.28 -9.17 2.70
N VAL A 49 8.00 -8.19 3.26
CA VAL A 49 7.56 -6.80 3.34
C VAL A 49 8.55 -5.90 2.63
N ARG A 50 8.05 -5.10 1.69
CA ARG A 50 8.85 -4.16 0.88
C ARG A 50 8.21 -2.79 0.86
N ASP A 51 8.99 -1.75 0.60
CA ASP A 51 8.43 -0.42 0.40
C ASP A 51 7.42 -0.41 -0.76
N ARG A 52 6.36 0.38 -0.61
CA ARG A 52 5.59 0.87 -1.75
C ARG A 52 6.43 1.86 -2.57
N GLU A 53 6.06 2.06 -3.83
CA GLU A 53 6.77 2.99 -4.73
C GLU A 53 6.82 4.42 -4.16
N ASP A 54 5.71 4.89 -3.59
CA ASP A 54 5.58 6.22 -2.96
C ASP A 54 6.19 6.31 -1.54
N LYS A 55 6.68 5.20 -1.00
CA LYS A 55 7.23 5.05 0.36
C LYS A 55 6.27 5.47 1.49
N GLN A 56 4.98 5.64 1.22
CA GLN A 56 3.96 5.99 2.23
C GLN A 56 3.48 4.78 3.03
N GLY A 57 3.97 3.58 2.67
CA GLY A 57 3.84 2.38 3.47
C GLY A 57 4.56 1.21 2.81
N VAL A 58 4.01 0.01 2.95
CA VAL A 58 4.65 -1.23 2.49
C VAL A 58 3.69 -2.16 1.76
N LEU A 59 4.23 -2.97 0.87
CA LEU A 59 3.57 -4.16 0.33
C LEU A 59 3.97 -5.36 1.17
N ALA A 60 2.99 -6.07 1.74
CA ALA A 60 3.21 -7.30 2.48
C ALA A 60 2.64 -8.49 1.69
N VAL A 61 3.49 -9.47 1.37
CA VAL A 61 3.15 -10.62 0.53
C VAL A 61 3.48 -11.90 1.28
N GLY A 62 2.58 -12.88 1.29
CA GLY A 62 2.87 -14.15 1.96
C GLY A 62 1.71 -15.12 1.99
N ALA A 63 1.87 -16.17 2.79
CA ALA A 63 0.78 -17.09 3.08
C ALA A 63 -0.35 -16.36 3.85
N ALA A 64 -1.61 -16.73 3.57
CA ALA A 64 -2.77 -16.01 4.09
C ALA A 64 -2.79 -15.89 5.62
N ALA A 65 -2.55 -16.99 6.35
CA ALA A 65 -2.64 -16.98 7.82
C ALA A 65 -1.59 -16.07 8.50
N PRO A 66 -0.27 -16.18 8.20
CA PRO A 66 0.73 -15.22 8.68
C PRO A 66 0.40 -13.78 8.29
N LEU A 67 -0.09 -13.55 7.08
CA LEU A 67 -0.36 -12.20 6.61
C LEU A 67 -1.53 -11.54 7.35
N HIS A 68 -2.59 -12.30 7.66
CA HIS A 68 -3.67 -11.83 8.52
C HIS A 68 -3.18 -11.58 9.95
N ALA A 69 -2.30 -12.43 10.49
CA ALA A 69 -1.70 -12.19 11.80
C ALA A 69 -0.87 -10.91 11.85
N LEU A 70 -0.15 -10.56 10.76
CA LEU A 70 0.55 -9.29 10.64
C LEU A 70 -0.43 -8.10 10.65
N ARG A 71 -1.53 -8.19 9.88
CA ARG A 71 -2.56 -7.14 9.85
C ARG A 71 -3.15 -6.88 11.23
N GLU A 72 -3.57 -7.91 11.94
CA GLU A 72 -4.18 -7.77 13.27
C GLU A 72 -3.19 -7.17 14.28
N LEU A 73 -1.91 -7.56 14.17
CA LEU A 73 -0.84 -6.97 14.96
C LEU A 73 -0.66 -5.47 14.65
N LEU A 74 -0.63 -5.08 13.37
CA LEU A 74 -0.53 -3.67 13.00
C LEU A 74 -1.75 -2.87 13.47
N PHE A 75 -2.96 -3.42 13.39
CA PHE A 75 -4.18 -2.79 13.90
C PHE A 75 -4.16 -2.59 15.42
N ALA A 76 -3.51 -3.48 16.17
CA ALA A 76 -3.38 -3.36 17.62
C ALA A 76 -2.34 -2.31 18.02
N GLU A 77 -1.24 -2.19 17.27
CA GLU A 77 -0.08 -1.38 17.66
C GLU A 77 -0.01 0.01 16.98
N LEU A 78 -0.70 0.21 15.86
CA LEU A 78 -0.65 1.43 15.07
C LEU A 78 -2.02 2.14 15.03
N PRO A 79 -2.08 3.44 15.34
CA PRO A 79 -3.34 4.13 15.62
C PRO A 79 -4.21 4.39 14.39
N ASP A 80 -3.62 4.49 13.21
CA ASP A 80 -4.27 4.93 11.97
C ASP A 80 -3.79 4.15 10.73
N VAL A 81 -3.16 2.98 10.92
CA VAL A 81 -2.70 2.14 9.79
C VAL A 81 -3.88 1.67 8.95
N VAL A 82 -3.67 1.63 7.63
CA VAL A 82 -4.64 1.08 6.68
C VAL A 82 -4.04 -0.15 6.03
N CYS A 83 -4.76 -1.26 6.02
CA CYS A 83 -4.36 -2.52 5.39
C CYS A 83 -5.41 -2.94 4.36
N VAL A 84 -5.16 -2.68 3.07
CA VAL A 84 -6.08 -3.00 1.97
C VAL A 84 -5.64 -4.30 1.30
N PRO A 85 -6.50 -5.33 1.21
CA PRO A 85 -6.15 -6.55 0.46
C PRO A 85 -6.01 -6.20 -1.02
N ALA A 86 -4.95 -6.71 -1.65
CA ALA A 86 -4.75 -6.56 -3.08
C ALA A 86 -5.91 -7.22 -3.87
N PRO A 87 -6.27 -6.71 -5.06
CA PRO A 87 -7.33 -7.28 -5.88
C PRO A 87 -6.98 -8.70 -6.40
N ALA A 88 -5.71 -9.07 -6.42
CA ALA A 88 -5.23 -10.38 -6.85
C ALA A 88 -4.07 -10.87 -5.99
N GLU A 89 -3.86 -12.19 -5.99
CA GLU A 89 -2.72 -12.84 -5.36
C GLU A 89 -1.47 -12.71 -6.23
N LEU A 90 -0.35 -12.30 -5.64
CA LEU A 90 0.92 -12.21 -6.36
C LEU A 90 1.39 -13.60 -6.79
N GLY A 91 1.76 -13.78 -8.04
CA GLY A 91 2.18 -15.06 -8.60
C GLY A 91 1.04 -16.02 -8.93
N ALA A 92 -0.24 -15.64 -8.73
CA ALA A 92 -1.36 -16.45 -9.19
C ALA A 92 -1.36 -16.55 -10.72
N ILE A 93 -1.72 -17.73 -11.23
CA ILE A 93 -1.73 -18.02 -12.66
C ILE A 93 -3.18 -18.17 -13.11
N TYR A 94 -3.50 -17.51 -14.22
CA TYR A 94 -4.83 -17.46 -14.80
C TYR A 94 -4.79 -17.91 -16.26
N LEU A 95 -5.89 -18.53 -16.71
CA LEU A 95 -6.25 -18.51 -18.12
C LEU A 95 -7.00 -17.19 -18.33
N GLY A 96 -6.41 -16.28 -19.11
CA GLY A 96 -7.00 -14.99 -19.40
C GLY A 96 -7.47 -14.90 -20.85
N ILE A 97 -8.47 -14.06 -21.12
CA ILE A 97 -8.95 -13.77 -22.48
C ILE A 97 -8.59 -12.34 -22.85
N VAL A 98 -7.99 -12.15 -24.03
CA VAL A 98 -7.62 -10.81 -24.51
C VAL A 98 -8.88 -9.99 -24.78
N HIS A 99 -9.15 -9.00 -23.92
CA HIS A 99 -10.34 -8.17 -24.00
C HIS A 99 -10.17 -7.04 -25.04
N LYS A 100 -9.08 -6.26 -24.93
CA LYS A 100 -8.75 -5.19 -25.90
C LYS A 100 -7.29 -4.80 -25.87
N LYS A 101 -6.80 -4.29 -27.00
CA LYS A 101 -5.49 -3.68 -27.14
C LYS A 101 -5.48 -2.26 -26.57
N ARG A 102 -4.39 -1.88 -25.89
CA ARG A 102 -4.10 -0.54 -25.37
C ARG A 102 -2.79 -0.03 -25.98
N ALA A 103 -2.43 1.22 -25.69
CA ALA A 103 -1.20 1.83 -26.21
C ALA A 103 0.05 1.05 -25.78
N TRP A 104 0.11 0.63 -24.51
CA TRP A 104 1.30 0.01 -23.91
C TRP A 104 1.18 -1.50 -23.64
N GLY A 105 0.07 -2.12 -24.05
CA GLY A 105 -0.13 -3.56 -23.88
C GLY A 105 -1.55 -4.00 -24.19
N TYR A 106 -2.02 -5.00 -23.45
CA TYR A 106 -3.34 -5.60 -23.60
C TYR A 106 -4.06 -5.62 -22.25
N GLU A 107 -5.37 -5.39 -22.28
CA GLU A 107 -6.24 -5.68 -21.13
C GLU A 107 -6.72 -7.12 -21.26
N ILE A 108 -6.46 -7.91 -20.22
CA ILE A 108 -6.75 -9.35 -20.15
C ILE A 108 -7.88 -9.55 -19.15
N ASP A 109 -8.95 -10.20 -19.57
CA ASP A 109 -10.03 -10.66 -18.69
C ASP A 109 -9.55 -11.92 -17.94
N LEU A 110 -9.56 -11.87 -16.60
CA LEU A 110 -9.16 -12.96 -15.71
C LEU A 110 -10.36 -13.61 -15.00
N GLY A 111 -11.59 -13.27 -15.41
CA GLY A 111 -12.84 -13.71 -14.79
C GLY A 111 -13.44 -12.58 -13.96
N ASP A 112 -13.17 -12.59 -12.65
CA ASP A 112 -13.74 -11.59 -11.71
C ASP A 112 -13.02 -10.24 -11.75
N LEU A 113 -11.86 -10.17 -12.41
CA LEU A 113 -11.06 -8.96 -12.53
C LEU A 113 -10.32 -8.91 -13.87
N THR A 114 -9.73 -7.77 -14.18
CA THR A 114 -8.92 -7.59 -15.38
C THR A 114 -7.45 -7.39 -15.02
N GLY A 115 -6.52 -7.90 -15.82
CA GLY A 115 -5.08 -7.67 -15.72
C GLY A 115 -4.54 -6.86 -16.89
N PHE A 116 -3.41 -6.17 -16.68
CA PHE A 116 -2.69 -5.49 -17.75
C PHE A 116 -1.45 -6.28 -18.17
N LEU A 117 -1.35 -6.65 -19.45
CA LEU A 117 -0.22 -7.36 -20.03
C LEU A 117 0.62 -6.39 -20.90
N PRO A 118 1.81 -5.95 -20.45
CA PRO A 118 2.66 -5.05 -21.21
C PRO A 118 3.19 -5.68 -22.51
N HIS A 119 3.44 -4.86 -23.55
CA HIS A 119 4.04 -5.36 -24.80
C HIS A 119 5.43 -6.00 -24.61
N GLN A 120 6.18 -5.59 -23.58
CA GLN A 120 7.51 -6.12 -23.27
C GLN A 120 7.49 -7.59 -22.84
N GLU A 121 6.33 -8.09 -22.41
CA GLU A 121 6.12 -9.48 -21.97
C GLU A 121 5.69 -10.41 -23.12
N LEU A 122 5.75 -9.94 -24.37
CA LEU A 122 5.22 -10.63 -25.54
C LEU A 122 6.24 -10.71 -26.68
N ASP A 123 6.43 -11.92 -27.19
CA ASP A 123 7.22 -12.16 -28.42
C ASP A 123 6.40 -11.89 -29.71
N ARG A 124 5.08 -11.83 -29.58
CA ARG A 124 4.15 -11.59 -30.70
C ARG A 124 2.92 -10.81 -30.27
N PRO A 125 2.24 -10.10 -31.20
CA PRO A 125 0.96 -9.49 -30.90
C PRO A 125 -0.12 -10.57 -30.64
N LEU A 126 -1.03 -10.26 -29.72
CA LEU A 126 -2.23 -11.06 -29.44
C LEU A 126 -3.46 -10.52 -30.16
N LYS A 127 -4.42 -11.39 -30.45
CA LYS A 127 -5.73 -11.07 -31.05
C LYS A 127 -6.80 -10.94 -29.97
N LYS A 128 -7.83 -10.11 -30.23
CA LYS A 128 -9.00 -10.02 -29.34
C LYS A 128 -9.70 -11.39 -29.26
N GLY A 129 -10.07 -11.82 -28.06
CA GLY A 129 -10.70 -13.11 -27.79
C GLY A 129 -9.73 -14.29 -27.72
N GLU A 130 -8.43 -14.06 -27.94
CA GLU A 130 -7.40 -15.08 -27.78
C GLU A 130 -7.22 -15.43 -26.30
N ALA A 131 -7.11 -16.72 -26.00
CA ALA A 131 -6.80 -17.22 -24.68
C ALA A 131 -5.28 -17.20 -24.44
N VAL A 132 -4.87 -16.77 -23.25
CA VAL A 132 -3.47 -16.63 -22.88
C VAL A 132 -3.28 -16.95 -21.40
N ARG A 133 -2.30 -17.81 -21.09
CA ARG A 133 -1.89 -18.07 -19.71
C ARG A 133 -1.06 -16.90 -19.23
N VAL A 134 -1.45 -16.32 -18.09
CA VAL A 134 -0.78 -15.17 -17.53
C VAL A 134 -0.60 -15.33 -16.02
N GLN A 135 0.53 -14.86 -15.51
CA GLN A 135 0.84 -14.81 -14.09
C GLN A 135 0.80 -13.38 -13.59
N VAL A 136 0.22 -13.15 -12.40
CA VAL A 136 0.29 -11.86 -11.71
C VAL A 136 1.74 -11.59 -11.28
N LYS A 137 2.39 -10.64 -11.95
CA LYS A 137 3.79 -10.26 -11.73
C LYS A 137 3.93 -9.16 -10.70
N GLU A 138 2.97 -8.23 -10.69
CA GLU A 138 3.00 -7.05 -9.84
C GLU A 138 1.57 -6.60 -9.51
N ILE A 139 1.38 -6.10 -8.29
CA ILE A 139 0.11 -5.51 -7.85
C ILE A 139 0.24 -3.99 -7.99
N ALA A 140 -0.26 -3.44 -9.09
CA ALA A 140 -0.38 -1.98 -9.25
C ALA A 140 -1.76 -1.49 -8.77
N HIS A 141 -1.84 -0.20 -8.40
CA HIS A 141 -2.92 0.42 -7.61
C HIS A 141 -4.36 0.22 -8.13
N HIS A 142 -4.56 -0.10 -9.42
CA HIS A 142 -5.90 -0.27 -10.00
C HIS A 142 -6.09 -1.54 -10.82
N GLN A 143 -5.00 -2.26 -11.10
CA GLN A 143 -5.02 -3.44 -11.95
C GLN A 143 -3.72 -4.22 -11.76
N PRO A 144 -3.74 -5.55 -11.57
CA PRO A 144 -2.52 -6.34 -11.56
C PRO A 144 -1.83 -6.28 -12.93
N ILE A 145 -0.51 -6.13 -12.90
CA ILE A 145 0.32 -6.33 -14.09
C ILE A 145 0.62 -7.82 -14.18
N VAL A 146 0.37 -8.38 -15.36
CA VAL A 146 0.54 -9.80 -15.65
C VAL A 146 1.63 -10.03 -16.68
N THR A 147 2.21 -11.23 -16.68
CA THR A 147 3.23 -11.69 -17.62
C THR A 147 2.87 -13.05 -18.21
N THR A 148 3.34 -13.34 -19.42
CA THR A 148 3.26 -14.68 -20.02
C THR A 148 4.41 -15.60 -19.56
N GLN A 149 5.44 -15.04 -18.92
CA GLN A 149 6.60 -15.77 -18.40
C GLN A 149 6.26 -16.36 -17.03
N LEU A 150 5.84 -17.63 -17.02
CA LEU A 150 5.35 -18.29 -15.82
C LEU A 150 6.50 -18.73 -14.90
N SER A 151 6.24 -18.65 -13.60
CA SER A 151 7.12 -19.12 -12.54
C SER A 151 6.34 -19.74 -11.37
N LEU A 152 6.90 -20.73 -10.69
CA LEU A 152 6.34 -21.33 -9.48
C LEU A 152 7.33 -21.20 -8.35
N ALA A 153 7.00 -20.36 -7.37
CA ALA A 153 7.87 -20.08 -6.23
C ALA A 153 7.63 -21.07 -5.08
N GLY A 154 8.68 -21.80 -4.72
CA GLY A 154 8.79 -22.59 -3.49
C GLY A 154 9.57 -21.85 -2.42
N ARG A 155 9.79 -22.52 -1.29
CA ARG A 155 10.53 -22.02 -0.12
C ARG A 155 12.04 -21.91 -0.41
N PHE A 156 12.64 -22.81 -1.16
CA PHE A 156 14.08 -22.84 -1.48
C PHE A 156 14.40 -22.59 -2.96
N ALA A 157 13.46 -22.85 -3.86
CA ALA A 157 13.62 -22.74 -5.30
C ALA A 157 12.44 -22.03 -5.95
N VAL A 158 12.67 -21.52 -7.16
CA VAL A 158 11.62 -21.08 -8.08
C VAL A 158 11.82 -21.87 -9.38
N LEU A 159 10.78 -22.55 -9.85
CA LEU A 159 10.77 -23.04 -11.23
C LEU A 159 10.36 -21.88 -12.13
N SER A 160 11.09 -21.61 -13.21
CA SER A 160 10.79 -20.50 -14.12
C SER A 160 10.92 -20.96 -15.58
N GLN A 161 10.15 -20.39 -16.50
CA GLN A 161 10.31 -20.61 -17.94
C GLN A 161 11.59 -19.98 -18.52
N GLU A 162 12.41 -19.32 -17.70
CA GLU A 162 13.76 -18.93 -18.05
C GLU A 162 14.70 -20.14 -18.18
N LYS A 163 15.66 -20.06 -19.12
CA LYS A 163 16.58 -21.17 -19.39
C LYS A 163 17.70 -21.24 -18.36
N GLY A 164 17.86 -22.42 -17.76
CA GLY A 164 19.07 -22.79 -17.00
C GLY A 164 18.88 -22.77 -15.48
N VAL A 165 20.00 -22.63 -14.76
CA VAL A 165 20.01 -22.60 -13.29
C VAL A 165 20.43 -21.23 -12.81
N GLY A 166 19.52 -20.55 -12.12
CA GLY A 166 19.80 -19.33 -11.38
C GLY A 166 20.17 -19.64 -9.92
N ILE A 167 21.01 -18.80 -9.32
CA ILE A 167 21.33 -18.86 -7.89
C ILE A 167 21.29 -17.44 -7.35
N SER A 168 20.61 -17.25 -6.23
CA SER A 168 20.55 -15.96 -5.52
C SER A 168 21.93 -15.31 -5.40
N LYS A 169 21.97 -13.99 -5.61
CA LYS A 169 23.20 -13.19 -5.48
C LYS A 169 23.73 -13.16 -4.04
N GLU A 170 22.86 -13.42 -3.06
CA GLU A 170 23.20 -13.50 -1.63
C GLU A 170 24.03 -14.75 -1.28
N ILE A 171 24.02 -15.78 -2.14
CA ILE A 171 24.84 -16.99 -1.97
C ILE A 171 26.16 -16.76 -2.71
N THR A 172 27.17 -16.31 -1.97
CA THR A 172 28.48 -15.95 -2.52
C THR A 172 29.53 -17.07 -2.42
N ASP A 173 29.32 -18.08 -1.57
CA ASP A 173 30.23 -19.20 -1.38
C ASP A 173 30.40 -20.03 -2.67
N PRO A 174 31.60 -20.09 -3.28
CA PRO A 174 31.80 -20.82 -4.54
C PRO A 174 31.43 -22.30 -4.48
N THR A 175 31.72 -22.96 -3.35
CA THR A 175 31.47 -24.40 -3.17
C THR A 175 29.96 -24.67 -3.18
N GLU A 176 29.20 -23.90 -2.42
CA GLU A 176 27.75 -24.02 -2.39
C GLU A 176 27.10 -23.65 -3.73
N ARG A 177 27.63 -22.64 -4.43
CA ARG A 177 27.16 -22.29 -5.77
C ARG A 177 27.35 -23.44 -6.76
N GLU A 178 28.51 -24.10 -6.74
CA GLU A 178 28.77 -25.27 -7.58
C GLU A 178 27.85 -26.45 -7.22
N ARG A 179 27.61 -26.67 -5.93
CA ARG A 179 26.67 -27.70 -5.44
C ARG A 179 25.26 -27.46 -5.99
N LEU A 180 24.72 -26.25 -5.82
CA LEU A 180 23.38 -25.88 -6.27
C LEU A 180 23.26 -25.86 -7.80
N LEU A 181 24.30 -25.41 -8.51
CA LEU A 181 24.36 -25.47 -9.98
C LEU A 181 24.26 -26.91 -10.48
N THR A 182 25.06 -27.81 -9.89
CA THR A 182 25.09 -29.23 -10.25
C THR A 182 23.75 -29.91 -9.97
N LEU A 183 23.12 -29.59 -8.83
CA LEU A 183 21.81 -30.11 -8.47
C LEU A 183 20.72 -29.60 -9.42
N GLY A 184 20.65 -28.28 -9.65
CA GLY A 184 19.62 -27.63 -10.46
C GLY A 184 19.60 -28.09 -11.92
N ARG A 185 20.78 -28.38 -12.51
CA ARG A 185 20.90 -28.87 -13.90
C ARG A 185 20.13 -30.16 -14.13
N ARG A 186 19.98 -31.00 -13.11
CA ARG A 186 19.24 -32.27 -13.21
C ARG A 186 17.73 -32.09 -13.34
N PHE A 187 17.22 -30.91 -12.98
CA PHE A 187 15.79 -30.60 -12.95
C PHE A 187 15.38 -29.63 -14.06
N CYS A 188 16.33 -29.13 -14.84
CA CYS A 188 16.05 -28.30 -16.00
C CYS A 188 15.48 -29.18 -17.13
N THR A 189 14.16 -29.17 -17.31
CA THR A 189 13.47 -29.98 -18.32
C THR A 189 12.28 -29.22 -18.90
N ASN A 190 11.88 -29.52 -20.14
CA ASN A 190 10.64 -29.01 -20.76
C ASN A 190 10.52 -27.48 -20.79
N GLY A 191 11.63 -26.77 -21.01
CA GLY A 191 11.64 -25.30 -21.06
C GLY A 191 11.61 -24.61 -19.70
N TRP A 192 11.62 -25.36 -18.60
CA TRP A 192 11.70 -24.82 -17.25
C TRP A 192 13.13 -24.94 -16.67
N GLY A 193 13.61 -23.83 -16.11
CA GLY A 193 14.82 -23.73 -15.31
C GLY A 193 14.53 -23.71 -13.80
N VAL A 194 15.60 -23.73 -13.00
CA VAL A 194 15.55 -23.68 -11.53
C VAL A 194 16.31 -22.47 -11.03
N ILE A 195 15.69 -21.65 -10.20
CA ILE A 195 16.34 -20.53 -9.51
C ILE A 195 16.40 -20.85 -8.03
N TRP A 196 17.59 -21.11 -7.49
CA TRP A 196 17.80 -21.32 -6.06
C TRP A 196 17.74 -20.00 -5.30
N ARG A 197 16.83 -19.92 -4.33
CA ARG A 197 16.64 -18.78 -3.43
C ARG A 197 17.74 -18.74 -2.37
N THR A 198 17.90 -17.59 -1.70
CA THR A 198 18.84 -17.43 -0.58
C THR A 198 18.68 -18.52 0.50
N SER A 199 17.45 -18.99 0.69
CA SER A 199 17.11 -20.05 1.64
C SER A 199 17.61 -21.44 1.27
N ALA A 200 18.07 -21.68 0.04
CA ALA A 200 18.66 -22.95 -0.37
C ALA A 200 20.08 -23.17 0.21
N TYR A 201 20.71 -22.11 0.72
CA TYR A 201 22.06 -22.16 1.27
C TYR A 201 22.19 -23.24 2.35
N CYS A 202 23.13 -24.16 2.15
CA CYS A 202 23.45 -25.29 3.04
C CYS A 202 22.28 -26.21 3.38
N GLN A 203 21.16 -26.17 2.64
CA GLN A 203 20.03 -27.07 2.87
C GLN A 203 20.36 -28.49 2.42
N ASP A 204 19.73 -29.48 3.08
CA ASP A 204 19.90 -30.90 2.74
C ASP A 204 19.41 -31.16 1.31
N ILE A 205 20.19 -31.94 0.55
CA ILE A 205 19.87 -32.25 -0.84
C ILE A 205 18.48 -32.89 -0.98
N ARG A 206 18.05 -33.69 0.00
CA ARG A 206 16.74 -34.36 -0.02
C ARG A 206 15.60 -33.37 0.12
N GLU A 207 15.76 -32.34 0.94
CA GLU A 207 14.76 -31.28 1.12
C GLU A 207 14.61 -30.45 -0.17
N LEU A 208 15.73 -30.06 -0.77
CA LEU A 208 15.73 -29.34 -2.05
C LEU A 208 15.08 -30.18 -3.16
N GLN A 209 15.41 -31.47 -3.25
CA GLN A 209 14.81 -32.38 -4.23
C GLN A 209 13.32 -32.59 -3.99
N GLN A 210 12.90 -32.72 -2.73
CA GLN A 210 11.50 -32.87 -2.37
C GLN A 210 10.69 -31.63 -2.77
N GLU A 211 11.22 -30.43 -2.53
CA GLU A 211 10.57 -29.20 -2.96
C GLU A 211 10.44 -29.11 -4.48
N ILE A 212 11.51 -29.41 -5.24
CA ILE A 212 11.42 -29.41 -6.70
C ILE A 212 10.34 -30.37 -7.20
N LYS A 213 10.23 -31.57 -6.60
CA LYS A 213 9.15 -32.51 -6.93
C LYS A 213 7.76 -31.95 -6.64
N LEU A 214 7.59 -31.23 -5.53
CA LEU A 214 6.32 -30.57 -5.21
C LEU A 214 5.99 -29.49 -6.27
N LEU A 215 6.95 -28.66 -6.64
CA LEU A 215 6.76 -27.63 -7.67
C LEU A 215 6.44 -28.25 -9.05
N GLN A 216 7.12 -29.35 -9.42
CA GLN A 216 6.81 -30.10 -10.63
C GLN A 216 5.40 -30.71 -10.61
N HIS A 217 4.93 -31.15 -9.44
CA HIS A 217 3.57 -31.65 -9.30
C HIS A 217 2.52 -30.53 -9.49
N GLU A 218 2.78 -29.33 -8.99
CA GLU A 218 1.91 -28.16 -9.27
C GLU A 218 1.92 -27.78 -10.76
N LEU A 219 3.07 -27.90 -11.43
CA LEU A 219 3.17 -27.66 -12.88
C LEU A 219 2.27 -28.60 -13.70
N LEU A 220 2.18 -29.88 -13.31
CA LEU A 220 1.29 -30.84 -13.99
C LEU A 220 -0.18 -30.43 -13.92
N LYS A 221 -0.60 -29.70 -12.87
CA LYS A 221 -1.97 -29.17 -12.78
C LYS A 221 -2.24 -28.09 -13.83
N LEU A 222 -1.23 -27.27 -14.15
CA LEU A 222 -1.32 -26.28 -15.23
C LEU A 222 -1.39 -26.96 -16.60
N ASP A 223 -0.58 -27.99 -16.84
CA ASP A 223 -0.57 -28.73 -18.10
C ASP A 223 -1.89 -29.48 -18.34
N GLY A 224 -2.57 -29.88 -17.26
CA GLY A 224 -3.88 -30.51 -17.31
C GLY A 224 -5.04 -29.56 -17.64
N HIS A 225 -4.80 -28.25 -17.75
CA HIS A 225 -5.84 -27.28 -18.12
C HIS A 225 -5.80 -26.99 -19.63
N PRO A 226 -6.97 -26.91 -20.31
CA PRO A 226 -7.01 -26.61 -21.73
C PRO A 226 -6.52 -25.17 -21.99
N ASP A 227 -5.91 -24.96 -23.16
CA ASP A 227 -5.46 -23.63 -23.61
C ASP A 227 -6.61 -22.75 -24.13
N GLU A 228 -7.83 -23.28 -24.12
CA GLU A 228 -9.06 -22.60 -24.48
C GLU A 228 -10.09 -22.77 -23.36
N GLY A 229 -10.93 -21.76 -23.12
CA GLY A 229 -11.96 -21.87 -22.10
C GLY A 229 -12.44 -20.53 -21.56
N ILE A 230 -13.13 -20.61 -20.42
CA ILE A 230 -13.62 -19.45 -19.68
C ILE A 230 -12.46 -18.89 -18.85
N PRO A 231 -12.27 -17.55 -18.81
CA PRO A 231 -11.20 -16.96 -18.01
C PRO A 231 -11.37 -17.32 -16.53
N GLY A 232 -10.26 -17.60 -15.87
CA GLY A 232 -10.28 -18.01 -14.48
C GLY A 232 -8.92 -18.39 -13.92
N ARG A 233 -8.87 -18.51 -12.59
CA ARG A 233 -7.65 -18.85 -11.86
C ARG A 233 -7.33 -20.34 -12.03
N LEU A 234 -6.11 -20.63 -12.48
CA LEU A 234 -5.56 -21.98 -12.66
C LEU A 234 -4.78 -22.41 -11.42
N LEU A 235 -3.92 -21.53 -10.89
CA LEU A 235 -3.18 -21.76 -9.66
C LEU A 235 -3.24 -20.54 -8.73
N PRO A 236 -3.33 -20.76 -7.41
CA PRO A 236 -3.27 -19.69 -6.43
C PRO A 236 -1.87 -19.09 -6.34
N GLY A 237 -1.81 -17.84 -5.89
CA GLY A 237 -0.58 -17.13 -5.59
C GLY A 237 -0.42 -16.88 -4.10
N GLN A 238 0.32 -15.83 -3.77
CA GLN A 238 0.49 -15.35 -2.41
C GLN A 238 -0.47 -14.19 -2.14
N SER A 239 -1.16 -14.25 -0.99
CA SER A 239 -1.99 -13.15 -0.52
C SER A 239 -1.13 -11.90 -0.34
N THR A 240 -1.72 -10.73 -0.60
CA THR A 240 -1.01 -9.45 -0.56
C THR A 240 -1.86 -8.39 0.13
N PHE A 241 -1.26 -7.62 1.03
CA PHE A 241 -1.83 -6.37 1.55
C PHE A 241 -0.99 -5.18 1.07
N VAL A 242 -1.68 -4.16 0.59
CA VAL A 242 -1.14 -2.81 0.44
C VAL A 242 -1.38 -2.11 1.77
N ILE A 243 -0.30 -1.76 2.46
CA ILE A 243 -0.35 -1.17 3.79
C ILE A 243 0.10 0.29 3.68
N GLU A 244 -0.75 1.21 4.15
CA GLU A 244 -0.45 2.64 4.27
C GLU A 244 -0.10 2.93 5.74
N PHE A 245 0.94 3.74 5.95
CA PHE A 245 1.28 4.29 7.27
C PHE A 245 1.04 5.80 7.27
N PRO A 246 -0.13 6.27 7.73
CA PRO A 246 -0.40 7.69 7.88
C PRO A 246 0.40 8.31 9.04
N GLY A 247 0.27 9.63 9.24
CA GLY A 247 1.12 10.39 10.14
C GLY A 247 1.19 9.89 11.60
N GLY A 248 0.12 9.29 12.13
CA GLY A 248 0.09 8.70 13.46
C GLY A 248 0.91 7.39 13.53
N SER A 249 0.77 6.54 12.52
CA SER A 249 1.49 5.29 12.36
C SER A 249 2.97 5.53 12.13
N LYS A 250 3.35 6.50 11.30
CA LYS A 250 4.76 6.90 11.13
C LYS A 250 5.39 7.32 12.48
N HIS A 251 4.69 8.12 13.27
CA HIS A 251 5.14 8.47 14.63
C HIS A 251 5.23 7.27 15.57
N ALA A 252 4.28 6.34 15.50
CA ALA A 252 4.33 5.12 16.30
C ALA A 252 5.51 4.23 15.90
N LEU A 253 5.78 4.11 14.60
CA LEU A 253 6.92 3.37 14.05
C LEU A 253 8.25 4.03 14.42
N ASP A 254 8.35 5.36 14.48
CA ASP A 254 9.55 6.04 15.01
C ASP A 254 9.83 5.60 16.46
N ARG A 255 8.79 5.48 17.31
CA ARG A 255 8.94 5.00 18.70
C ARG A 255 9.35 3.53 18.76
N TRP A 256 8.83 2.69 17.87
CA TRP A 256 9.24 1.29 17.77
C TRP A 256 10.70 1.17 17.33
N ARG A 257 11.10 1.92 16.31
CA ARG A 257 12.48 1.98 15.83
C ARG A 257 13.45 2.41 16.93
N ALA A 258 13.06 3.39 17.74
CA ALA A 258 13.82 3.89 18.89
C ALA A 258 14.11 2.83 19.97
N ARG A 259 13.37 1.71 19.99
CA ARG A 259 13.65 0.59 20.91
C ARG A 259 14.87 -0.24 20.51
N LEU A 260 15.27 -0.22 19.23
CA LEU A 260 16.45 -0.93 18.75
C LEU A 260 17.64 0.00 18.56
N ILE A 261 17.40 1.18 18.01
CA ILE A 261 18.46 2.12 17.62
C ILE A 261 18.02 3.57 17.80
N PRO A 262 18.95 4.49 18.14
CA PRO A 262 18.68 5.92 18.19
C PRO A 262 17.95 6.37 16.92
N THR A 263 16.84 7.11 17.09
CA THR A 263 15.94 7.47 16.00
C THR A 263 15.57 8.94 16.11
N GLU A 264 15.74 9.67 15.01
CA GLU A 264 15.35 11.08 14.92
C GLU A 264 13.82 11.25 14.95
N ILE A 265 13.35 12.38 15.49
CA ILE A 265 11.94 12.73 15.43
C ILE A 265 11.51 12.90 13.96
N GLY A 266 10.43 12.23 13.58
CA GLY A 266 9.88 12.27 12.23
C GLY A 266 10.70 11.51 11.21
N TYR A 267 11.50 10.51 11.63
CA TYR A 267 12.37 9.72 10.75
C TYR A 267 11.59 9.16 9.56
N HIS A 268 10.50 8.41 9.77
CA HIS A 268 9.80 7.78 8.63
C HIS A 268 9.16 8.82 7.70
N ARG A 269 8.64 9.92 8.26
CA ARG A 269 8.10 11.03 7.48
C ARG A 269 9.16 11.66 6.57
N ARG A 270 10.37 11.89 7.09
CA ARG A 270 11.52 12.42 6.34
C ARG A 270 11.98 11.44 5.27
N HIS A 271 12.07 10.16 5.58
CA HIS A 271 12.51 9.14 4.61
C HIS A 271 11.47 8.83 3.52
N ALA A 272 10.18 9.03 3.81
CA ALA A 272 9.11 8.92 2.82
C ALA A 272 9.07 10.10 1.84
N ALA A 273 9.50 11.30 2.26
CA ALA A 273 9.53 12.49 1.40
C ALA A 273 10.70 13.45 1.76
N PRO A 274 11.96 13.04 1.48
CA PRO A 274 13.14 13.76 1.96
C PRO A 274 13.29 15.17 1.38
N GLU A 275 12.82 15.37 0.15
CA GLU A 275 12.96 16.63 -0.60
C GLU A 275 11.92 17.70 -0.20
N ALA A 276 10.93 17.34 0.63
CA ALA A 276 9.74 18.18 0.87
C ALA A 276 9.55 18.59 2.34
N MET A 277 10.65 18.67 3.11
CA MET A 277 10.60 18.87 4.57
C MET A 277 10.52 20.33 5.04
N ALA A 278 10.77 21.29 4.16
CA ALA A 278 10.64 22.70 4.53
C ALA A 278 9.17 23.06 4.79
N ALA A 279 8.93 24.06 5.65
CA ALA A 279 7.58 24.60 5.80
C ALA A 279 7.21 25.46 4.56
N PRO A 280 5.95 25.42 4.08
CA PRO A 280 5.50 26.33 3.02
C PRO A 280 5.59 27.79 3.43
N SER A 281 5.97 28.65 2.48
CA SER A 281 6.01 30.10 2.64
C SER A 281 4.70 30.76 2.20
N ILE A 282 4.44 31.98 2.69
CA ILE A 282 3.30 32.78 2.23
C ILE A 282 3.48 33.06 0.73
N GLY A 283 2.42 32.81 -0.05
CA GLY A 283 2.41 32.95 -1.50
C GLY A 283 2.66 31.65 -2.26
N ASP A 284 3.23 30.63 -1.61
CA ASP A 284 3.51 29.34 -2.22
C ASP A 284 2.21 28.65 -2.67
N ARG A 285 2.31 27.90 -3.76
CA ARG A 285 1.24 27.00 -4.19
C ARG A 285 1.50 25.63 -3.59
N VAL A 286 0.53 25.12 -2.85
CA VAL A 286 0.58 23.77 -2.27
C VAL A 286 -0.50 22.89 -2.87
N CYS A 287 -0.15 21.61 -3.05
CA CYS A 287 -1.09 20.55 -3.36
C CYS A 287 -1.77 20.06 -2.08
N ILE A 288 -3.07 19.78 -2.13
CA ILE A 288 -3.80 19.10 -1.07
C ILE A 288 -4.05 17.71 -1.61
N GLU A 289 -3.29 16.75 -1.09
CA GLU A 289 -3.32 15.35 -1.46
C GLU A 289 -4.31 14.61 -0.55
N HIS A 290 -5.52 14.44 -1.08
CA HIS A 290 -6.61 13.77 -0.41
C HIS A 290 -6.64 12.30 -0.84
N VAL A 291 -6.07 11.43 0.00
CA VAL A 291 -5.91 10.00 -0.31
C VAL A 291 -7.20 9.27 0.02
N LYS A 292 -7.77 8.61 -0.98
CA LYS A 292 -8.96 7.78 -0.88
C LYS A 292 -8.59 6.32 -0.66
N ILE A 293 -9.24 5.69 0.30
CA ILE A 293 -9.11 4.25 0.57
C ILE A 293 -10.47 3.57 0.31
N PRO A 294 -10.51 2.33 -0.21
CA PRO A 294 -9.39 1.42 -0.50
C PRO A 294 -8.76 1.60 -1.90
N THR A 295 -9.16 2.61 -2.65
CA THR A 295 -8.73 2.76 -4.06
C THR A 295 -7.30 3.28 -4.22
N ASP A 296 -6.70 3.80 -3.15
CA ASP A 296 -5.36 4.40 -3.14
C ASP A 296 -5.21 5.54 -4.18
N MET A 297 -6.35 6.13 -4.56
CA MET A 297 -6.41 7.28 -5.46
C MET A 297 -6.21 8.56 -4.65
N SER A 298 -5.37 9.46 -5.15
CA SER A 298 -5.23 10.79 -4.56
C SER A 298 -5.99 11.83 -5.39
N VAL A 299 -6.96 12.49 -4.76
CA VAL A 299 -7.59 13.67 -5.35
C VAL A 299 -6.71 14.87 -5.01
N VAL A 300 -6.08 15.45 -6.03
CA VAL A 300 -5.16 16.58 -5.86
C VAL A 300 -5.89 17.89 -6.13
N MET A 301 -6.00 18.72 -5.10
CA MET A 301 -6.45 20.10 -5.23
C MET A 301 -5.24 21.04 -5.07
N THR A 302 -5.29 22.24 -5.64
CA THR A 302 -4.22 23.23 -5.44
C THR A 302 -4.77 24.49 -4.80
N GLY A 303 -3.97 25.12 -3.95
CA GLY A 303 -4.29 26.38 -3.31
C GLY A 303 -3.04 27.19 -2.98
N GLN A 304 -3.25 28.46 -2.63
CA GLN A 304 -2.17 29.38 -2.27
C GLN A 304 -2.10 29.53 -0.76
N VAL A 305 -0.90 29.43 -0.19
CA VAL A 305 -0.66 29.68 1.23
C VAL A 305 -0.80 31.17 1.50
N VAL A 306 -1.74 31.53 2.38
CA VAL A 306 -1.97 32.93 2.81
C VAL A 306 -1.44 33.21 4.21
N LYS A 307 -1.20 32.16 5.00
CA LYS A 307 -0.59 32.25 6.33
C LYS A 307 0.17 30.95 6.63
N THR A 308 1.30 31.07 7.30
CA THR A 308 2.14 29.94 7.70
C THR A 308 2.71 30.15 9.10
N SER A 309 2.86 29.05 9.85
CA SER A 309 3.57 28.92 11.13
C SER A 309 4.22 27.53 11.17
N PRO A 310 5.10 27.23 12.15
CA PRO A 310 5.78 25.93 12.20
C PRO A 310 4.85 24.70 12.17
N GLU A 311 3.61 24.82 12.66
CA GLU A 311 2.68 23.70 12.76
C GLU A 311 1.38 23.91 11.96
N GLN A 312 1.18 25.07 11.34
CA GLN A 312 -0.10 25.42 10.72
C GLN A 312 0.08 26.20 9.43
N ILE A 313 -0.71 25.86 8.42
CA ILE A 313 -0.87 26.68 7.22
C ILE A 313 -2.34 27.00 6.96
N ILE A 314 -2.59 28.15 6.34
CA ILE A 314 -3.90 28.54 5.82
C ILE A 314 -3.79 28.64 4.31
N VAL A 315 -4.64 27.90 3.61
CA VAL A 315 -4.64 27.79 2.15
C VAL A 315 -5.91 28.42 1.60
N ARG A 316 -5.77 29.33 0.65
CA ARG A 316 -6.87 29.95 -0.10
C ARG A 316 -7.01 29.28 -1.47
N ARG A 317 -8.24 28.96 -1.86
CA ARG A 317 -8.57 28.47 -3.20
C ARG A 317 -9.65 29.33 -3.83
N GLU A 318 -9.42 29.74 -5.08
CA GLU A 318 -10.41 30.44 -5.90
C GLU A 318 -11.28 29.43 -6.63
N ILE A 319 -12.59 29.59 -6.53
CA ILE A 319 -13.56 28.66 -7.11
C ILE A 319 -14.02 29.20 -8.46
N ARG A 320 -13.70 28.44 -9.52
CA ARG A 320 -14.02 28.82 -10.91
C ARG A 320 -15.25 28.11 -11.47
N GLY A 321 -15.54 26.90 -10.97
CA GLY A 321 -16.65 26.08 -11.46
C GLY A 321 -17.99 26.45 -10.83
N THR A 322 -19.07 26.11 -11.53
CA THR A 322 -20.44 26.16 -11.03
C THR A 322 -20.84 24.81 -10.39
N GLY A 323 -21.99 24.76 -9.72
CA GLY A 323 -22.57 23.53 -9.20
C GLY A 323 -23.02 23.68 -7.76
N VAL A 324 -22.73 22.67 -6.94
CA VAL A 324 -23.06 22.65 -5.51
C VAL A 324 -21.80 22.26 -4.74
N TYR A 325 -21.61 22.80 -3.53
CA TYR A 325 -20.60 22.26 -2.63
C TYR A 325 -21.11 20.96 -2.01
N ASP A 326 -20.42 19.87 -2.31
CA ASP A 326 -20.75 18.54 -1.79
C ASP A 326 -20.75 18.54 -0.25
N GLY A 327 -21.63 17.71 0.33
CA GLY A 327 -21.95 17.71 1.76
C GLY A 327 -22.82 18.91 2.22
N LEU A 328 -22.44 20.14 1.87
CA LEU A 328 -23.17 21.35 2.26
C LEU A 328 -24.50 21.51 1.52
N ARG A 329 -24.59 21.05 0.27
CA ARG A 329 -25.75 21.19 -0.62
C ARG A 329 -26.17 22.65 -0.86
N ILE A 330 -25.18 23.55 -0.91
CA ILE A 330 -25.39 24.98 -1.21
C ILE A 330 -24.79 25.36 -2.57
N PRO A 331 -25.33 26.38 -3.28
CA PRO A 331 -24.85 26.78 -4.59
C PRO A 331 -23.36 27.14 -4.58
N LYS A 332 -22.62 26.63 -5.57
CA LYS A 332 -21.23 26.95 -5.85
C LYS A 332 -21.17 27.85 -7.07
N GLU A 333 -20.57 29.02 -6.91
CA GLU A 333 -20.60 30.08 -7.91
C GLU A 333 -19.18 30.53 -8.28
N PRO A 334 -18.93 30.89 -9.56
CA PRO A 334 -17.66 31.45 -9.97
C PRO A 334 -17.30 32.72 -9.19
N GLY A 335 -16.10 32.75 -8.62
CA GLY A 335 -15.63 33.85 -7.78
C GLY A 335 -15.88 33.65 -6.28
N ASP A 336 -16.58 32.58 -5.89
CA ASP A 336 -16.48 32.08 -4.51
C ASP A 336 -15.02 31.74 -4.19
N TYR A 337 -14.68 31.74 -2.90
CA TYR A 337 -13.37 31.28 -2.44
C TYR A 337 -13.48 30.44 -1.18
N ALA A 338 -12.51 29.54 -1.01
CA ALA A 338 -12.39 28.67 0.15
C ALA A 338 -11.15 29.04 0.96
N ILE A 339 -11.28 29.10 2.28
CA ILE A 339 -10.17 29.24 3.23
C ILE A 339 -10.09 27.95 4.03
N THR A 340 -9.00 27.21 3.88
CA THR A 340 -8.77 25.93 4.55
C THR A 340 -7.63 26.05 5.55
N GLU A 341 -7.87 25.65 6.79
CA GLU A 341 -6.86 25.57 7.85
C GLU A 341 -6.36 24.14 8.01
N PHE A 342 -5.05 23.94 7.85
CA PHE A 342 -4.37 22.67 8.10
C PHE A 342 -3.40 22.82 9.27
N ARG A 343 -3.39 21.83 10.17
CA ARG A 343 -2.44 21.76 11.29
C ARG A 343 -1.75 20.41 11.30
N GLN A 344 -0.44 20.41 11.48
CA GLN A 344 0.39 19.20 11.56
C GLN A 344 -0.15 18.27 12.64
N GLY A 345 -0.38 17.00 12.27
CA GLY A 345 -0.87 15.95 13.17
C GLY A 345 -2.36 16.04 13.53
N ALA A 346 -3.10 17.04 13.03
CA ALA A 346 -4.53 17.14 13.30
C ALA A 346 -5.33 16.06 12.54
N TRP A 347 -6.39 15.57 13.17
CA TRP A 347 -7.31 14.54 12.64
C TRP A 347 -8.44 15.12 11.78
N HIS A 348 -8.36 16.41 11.48
CA HIS A 348 -9.31 17.08 10.62
C HIS A 348 -8.70 18.37 10.06
N TYR A 349 -9.22 18.83 8.94
CA TYR A 349 -9.06 20.22 8.50
C TYR A 349 -10.41 20.88 8.36
N LYS A 350 -10.43 22.21 8.45
CA LYS A 350 -11.64 23.01 8.34
C LYS A 350 -11.55 23.92 7.14
N THR A 351 -12.55 23.87 6.28
CA THR A 351 -12.75 24.76 5.14
C THR A 351 -13.94 25.67 5.37
N GLN A 352 -13.75 26.97 5.19
CA GLN A 352 -14.82 27.96 5.17
C GLN A 352 -15.01 28.45 3.74
N TYR A 353 -16.23 28.35 3.23
CA TYR A 353 -16.58 28.80 1.89
C TYR A 353 -17.24 30.18 1.96
N TYR A 354 -16.77 31.10 1.12
CA TYR A 354 -17.26 32.46 1.05
C TYR A 354 -17.74 32.78 -0.37
N SER A 355 -18.74 33.65 -0.46
CA SER A 355 -19.15 34.21 -1.74
C SER A 355 -18.10 35.18 -2.28
N ARG A 356 -18.20 35.54 -3.56
CA ARG A 356 -17.39 36.62 -4.15
C ARG A 356 -17.45 37.93 -3.36
N ALA A 357 -18.57 38.20 -2.69
CA ALA A 357 -18.78 39.39 -1.86
C ALA A 357 -18.24 39.24 -0.41
N GLY A 358 -17.62 38.10 -0.07
CA GLY A 358 -17.06 37.84 1.25
C GLY A 358 -18.05 37.31 2.28
N ALA A 359 -19.29 36.98 1.90
CA ALA A 359 -20.27 36.41 2.82
C ALA A 359 -19.99 34.92 3.05
N LEU A 360 -19.93 34.47 4.32
CA LEU A 360 -19.77 33.07 4.66
C LEU A 360 -20.99 32.27 4.15
N LYS A 361 -20.74 31.26 3.32
CA LYS A 361 -21.74 30.35 2.76
C LYS A 361 -21.91 29.10 3.65
N GLY A 362 -20.80 28.56 4.17
CA GLY A 362 -20.82 27.41 5.07
C GLY A 362 -19.44 26.95 5.51
N VAL A 363 -19.42 26.05 6.48
CA VAL A 363 -18.22 25.42 7.04
C VAL A 363 -18.26 23.93 6.75
N TYR A 364 -17.14 23.38 6.29
CA TYR A 364 -16.94 21.97 6.03
C TYR A 364 -15.70 21.50 6.77
N VAL A 365 -15.81 20.45 7.56
CA VAL A 365 -14.72 19.84 8.31
C VAL A 365 -14.59 18.40 7.85
N ASN A 366 -13.45 18.07 7.27
CA ASN A 366 -13.16 16.70 6.87
C ASN A 366 -12.40 15.98 7.96
N ILE A 367 -12.85 14.78 8.33
CA ILE A 367 -12.18 13.94 9.31
C ILE A 367 -11.24 13.00 8.57
N ASN A 368 -9.98 13.01 8.99
CA ASN A 368 -8.89 12.32 8.31
C ASN A 368 -7.87 11.78 9.31
N THR A 369 -6.94 10.98 8.80
CA THR A 369 -5.75 10.62 9.55
C THR A 369 -4.86 11.85 9.79
N PRO A 370 -4.08 11.90 10.87
CA PRO A 370 -3.12 12.95 11.19
C PRO A 370 -2.43 13.60 9.99
N ILE A 371 -2.73 14.88 9.76
CA ILE A 371 -2.25 15.67 8.62
C ILE A 371 -0.73 15.81 8.62
N GLU A 372 -0.11 15.63 7.45
CA GLU A 372 1.31 15.88 7.20
C GLU A 372 1.50 17.09 6.27
N ILE A 373 2.23 18.11 6.73
CA ILE A 373 2.46 19.37 5.98
C ILE A 373 3.89 19.42 5.43
N TYR A 374 4.04 19.17 4.15
CA TYR A 374 5.29 19.28 3.40
C TYR A 374 5.42 20.66 2.74
N SER A 375 6.59 20.96 2.17
CA SER A 375 6.85 22.24 1.49
C SER A 375 5.95 22.47 0.27
N ASP A 376 5.61 21.40 -0.43
CA ASP A 376 4.86 21.42 -1.70
C ASP A 376 3.43 20.90 -1.56
N ARG A 377 3.09 20.23 -0.44
CA ARG A 377 1.79 19.60 -0.26
C ARG A 377 1.36 19.41 1.18
N VAL A 378 0.06 19.22 1.36
CA VAL A 378 -0.55 18.67 2.57
C VAL A 378 -1.08 17.29 2.23
N ARG A 379 -0.76 16.27 3.03
CA ARG A 379 -1.19 14.88 2.83
C ARG A 379 -1.96 14.36 4.03
N TYR A 380 -2.99 13.58 3.76
CA TYR A 380 -3.74 12.80 4.75
C TYR A 380 -4.56 11.71 4.03
N VAL A 381 -4.94 10.66 4.78
CA VAL A 381 -5.94 9.68 4.33
C VAL A 381 -7.31 10.11 4.81
N ASP A 382 -8.26 10.17 3.88
CA ASP A 382 -9.65 10.48 4.17
C ASP A 382 -10.34 9.33 4.90
N LEU A 383 -11.14 9.66 5.91
CA LEU A 383 -11.90 8.66 6.68
C LEU A 383 -13.38 8.63 6.28
N GLU A 384 -13.76 9.34 5.20
CA GLU A 384 -15.09 9.32 4.58
C GLU A 384 -16.23 9.74 5.54
N ILE A 385 -15.89 10.50 6.59
CA ILE A 385 -16.86 11.10 7.51
C ILE A 385 -16.55 12.59 7.64
N ASP A 386 -17.58 13.41 7.51
CA ASP A 386 -17.44 14.85 7.50
C ASP A 386 -18.41 15.53 8.47
N VAL A 387 -18.10 16.76 8.84
CA VAL A 387 -18.99 17.66 9.58
C VAL A 387 -19.24 18.91 8.77
N VAL A 388 -20.52 19.23 8.55
CA VAL A 388 -20.94 20.40 7.77
C VAL A 388 -21.80 21.33 8.60
N GLN A 389 -21.63 22.64 8.41
CA GLN A 389 -22.47 23.65 9.03
C GLN A 389 -22.88 24.68 7.98
N ARG A 390 -24.18 24.71 7.67
CA ARG A 390 -24.80 25.76 6.85
C ARG A 390 -25.07 27.00 7.69
N ARG A 391 -25.18 28.15 7.05
CA ARG A 391 -25.48 29.42 7.73
C ARG A 391 -26.81 29.34 8.47
N GLY A 392 -26.78 29.58 9.78
CA GLY A 392 -27.98 29.58 10.63
C GLY A 392 -28.48 28.18 11.03
N GLU A 393 -27.80 27.12 10.62
CA GLU A 393 -28.15 25.73 10.96
C GLU A 393 -27.13 25.14 11.95
N PRO A 394 -27.55 24.14 12.77
CA PRO A 394 -26.61 23.37 13.56
C PRO A 394 -25.68 22.55 12.67
N ALA A 395 -24.47 22.28 13.16
CA ALA A 395 -23.53 21.38 12.51
C ALA A 395 -24.08 19.94 12.46
N GLN A 396 -23.87 19.27 11.35
CA GLN A 396 -24.34 17.91 11.06
C GLN A 396 -23.16 17.02 10.67
N ILE A 397 -23.14 15.80 11.19
CA ILE A 397 -22.23 14.75 10.73
C ILE A 397 -22.87 14.08 9.52
N ILE A 398 -22.10 13.87 8.46
CA ILE A 398 -22.55 13.24 7.22
C ILE A 398 -21.63 12.06 6.86
N ASP A 399 -22.09 11.21 5.94
CA ASP A 399 -21.32 10.12 5.32
C ASP A 399 -20.85 8.99 6.28
N GLU A 400 -21.50 8.87 7.44
CA GLU A 400 -21.31 7.75 8.39
C GLU A 400 -21.35 6.34 7.75
N PRO A 401 -22.23 6.03 6.77
CA PRO A 401 -22.19 4.75 6.07
C PRO A 401 -20.88 4.50 5.29
N ASP A 402 -20.19 5.55 4.86
CA ASP A 402 -19.00 5.48 4.03
C ASP A 402 -17.78 5.19 4.90
N LEU A 403 -17.69 5.81 6.08
CA LEU A 403 -16.77 5.39 7.14
C LEU A 403 -16.93 3.89 7.48
N GLN A 404 -18.17 3.41 7.58
CA GLN A 404 -18.42 2.00 7.89
C GLN A 404 -17.93 1.06 6.77
N ARG A 405 -17.94 1.51 5.52
CA ARG A 405 -17.36 0.74 4.40
C ARG A 405 -15.86 0.53 4.56
N LEU A 406 -15.14 1.37 5.31
CA LEU A 406 -13.71 1.23 5.58
C LEU A 406 -13.36 0.11 6.58
N ALA A 407 -14.33 -0.45 7.31
CA ALA A 407 -14.09 -1.39 8.41
C ALA A 407 -13.30 -2.66 8.02
N HIS A 408 -13.26 -3.01 6.74
CA HIS A 408 -12.45 -4.14 6.24
C HIS A 408 -10.97 -3.78 6.04
N SER A 409 -10.63 -2.49 5.98
CA SER A 409 -9.29 -1.96 5.68
C SER A 409 -8.64 -1.25 6.86
N VAL A 410 -9.39 -0.92 7.92
CA VAL A 410 -8.86 -0.20 9.10
C VAL A 410 -9.30 -0.85 10.41
N SER A 411 -8.64 -0.52 11.51
CA SER A 411 -8.99 -1.04 12.83
C SER A 411 -10.32 -0.46 13.34
N ALA A 412 -11.03 -1.21 14.17
CA ALA A 412 -12.24 -0.72 14.84
C ALA A 412 -11.97 0.50 15.73
N GLN A 413 -10.74 0.60 16.27
CA GLN A 413 -10.28 1.73 17.07
C GLN A 413 -10.15 3.00 16.23
N LEU A 414 -9.65 2.88 14.99
CA LEU A 414 -9.59 4.01 14.05
C LEU A 414 -11.00 4.53 13.69
N ILE A 415 -11.94 3.63 13.42
CA ILE A 415 -13.35 4.01 13.18
C ILE A 415 -13.95 4.74 14.38
N ALA A 416 -13.75 4.21 15.59
CA ALA A 416 -14.23 4.85 16.82
C ALA A 416 -13.58 6.23 17.04
N ARG A 417 -12.28 6.36 16.71
CA ARG A 417 -11.57 7.63 16.77
C ARG A 417 -12.14 8.65 15.78
N ALA A 418 -12.40 8.25 14.54
CA ALA A 418 -12.99 9.13 13.52
C ALA A 418 -14.34 9.69 13.98
N ARG A 419 -15.23 8.82 14.49
CA ARG A 419 -16.53 9.21 15.07
C ARG A 419 -16.38 10.20 16.23
N ALA A 420 -15.44 9.94 17.13
CA ALA A 420 -15.20 10.82 18.28
C ALA A 420 -14.70 12.21 17.83
N VAL A 421 -13.82 12.28 16.83
CA VAL A 421 -13.35 13.55 16.27
C VAL A 421 -14.50 14.28 15.56
N ALA A 422 -15.32 13.58 14.77
CA ALA A 422 -16.49 14.16 14.12
C ALA A 422 -17.48 14.77 15.13
N ALA A 423 -17.81 14.02 16.19
CA ALA A 423 -18.69 14.48 17.26
C ALA A 423 -18.14 15.73 17.96
N GLU A 424 -16.84 15.75 18.25
CA GLU A 424 -16.18 16.88 18.88
C GLU A 424 -16.17 18.12 17.96
N CYS A 425 -15.88 17.95 16.67
CA CYS A 425 -15.94 19.04 15.70
C CYS A 425 -17.37 19.62 15.59
N ALA A 426 -18.39 18.77 15.54
CA ALA A 426 -19.78 19.20 15.51
C ALA A 426 -20.16 19.98 16.79
N ARG A 427 -19.71 19.52 17.96
CA ARG A 427 -19.91 20.21 19.24
C ARG A 427 -19.29 21.61 19.23
N ILE A 428 -18.02 21.73 18.85
CA ILE A 428 -17.29 23.01 18.81
C ILE A 428 -17.96 24.00 17.83
N LEU A 429 -18.40 23.54 16.66
CA LEU A 429 -19.09 24.39 15.68
C LEU A 429 -20.44 24.90 16.20
N ASN A 430 -21.17 24.06 16.93
CA ASN A 430 -22.45 24.44 17.54
C ASN A 430 -22.29 25.41 18.71
N GLU A 431 -21.23 25.29 19.52
CA GLU A 431 -20.94 26.21 20.62
C GLU A 431 -20.57 27.60 20.14
N ARG A 432 -19.71 27.67 19.12
CA ARG A 432 -19.33 28.94 18.48
C ARG A 432 -20.52 29.66 17.86
N ALA A 433 -21.44 28.93 17.23
CA ALA A 433 -22.67 29.49 16.67
C ALA A 433 -23.60 30.08 17.74
N ARG A 434 -23.49 29.63 19.00
CA ARG A 434 -24.27 30.12 20.15
C ARG A 434 -23.57 31.27 20.90
N GLY A 435 -22.42 31.75 20.43
CA GLY A 435 -21.67 32.84 21.07
C GLY A 435 -21.03 32.47 22.41
N ARG A 436 -20.82 31.17 22.68
CA ARG A 436 -20.01 30.74 23.83
C ARG A 436 -18.56 30.54 23.36
N PRO A 437 -17.57 31.15 24.05
CA PRO A 437 -16.17 31.17 23.63
C PRO A 437 -15.56 29.77 23.50
#